data_AF-A0ABD2QFB7-F1
#
_entry.id   AF-A0ABD2QFB7-F1
#
_cell.length_a   1.000
_cell.length_b   1.000
_cell.length_c   1.000
_cell.angle_alpha   90.00
_cell.angle_beta   90.00
_cell.angle_gamma   90.00
#
_symmetry.space_group_name_H-M   'P 1'
#
loop_
_entity.id
_entity.type
_entity.pdbx_description
1 polymer ?
#
loop_
_entity_poly.entity_id
_entity_poly.type
_entity_poly.pdbx_seq_one_letter_code
_entity_poly.pdbx_strand_id
1 'polypeptide(L)'
;MSRPWHKKSVNMSWVRDQGLSNTGENATASGEVWLKIILIYGAQLPRDWLTETLGSALGSQLKLYNVYTEQKNLVVFVKIRRKQLSEFRASLGHLREPSEVKPLSCDCNVVNEPGLAPPQPDSPHILPSDWTDILKECISHRYQSTARTLDLSNLHGDHELMSQGLFLALNKIPVANTVCQLLIGNKTSLATLNLANNRLVSTVNFKDLVNPDILVEHLDLSLNPLNGIDSLSHFKGLRGLVSLDISETPIMSQHRLSDSALIGYVIYQ
;
A
#
# COMPACT_ATOMS: atom_id res chain seq x y z
N MET A 1 -54.81 -13.10 -5.98
CA MET A 1 -54.18 -13.75 -7.15
C MET A 1 -52.77 -13.20 -7.27
N SER A 2 -51.81 -13.85 -6.63
CA SER A 2 -50.41 -13.40 -6.53
C SER A 2 -49.54 -14.29 -7.41
N ARG A 3 -48.79 -13.68 -8.34
CA ARG A 3 -47.81 -14.40 -9.17
C ARG A 3 -46.51 -14.62 -8.38
N PRO A 4 -45.97 -15.85 -8.31
CA PRO A 4 -44.74 -16.12 -7.58
C PRO A 4 -43.51 -15.79 -8.43
N TRP A 5 -42.50 -15.17 -7.81
CA TRP A 5 -41.20 -14.96 -8.42
C TRP A 5 -40.37 -16.25 -8.33
N HIS A 6 -39.87 -16.70 -9.48
CA HIS A 6 -39.02 -17.88 -9.61
C HIS A 6 -37.64 -17.65 -8.97
N LYS A 7 -37.32 -18.46 -7.94
CA LYS A 7 -35.93 -18.73 -7.54
C LYS A 7 -35.27 -19.57 -8.63
N LYS A 8 -34.25 -19.03 -9.30
CA LYS A 8 -33.32 -19.86 -10.09
C LYS A 8 -32.27 -20.43 -9.15
N SER A 9 -32.35 -21.72 -8.92
CA SER A 9 -31.33 -22.53 -8.24
C SER A 9 -30.09 -22.61 -9.13
N VAL A 10 -28.94 -22.14 -8.64
CA VAL A 10 -27.64 -22.40 -9.27
C VAL A 10 -27.06 -23.65 -8.64
N ASN A 11 -26.69 -24.58 -9.51
CA ASN A 11 -26.22 -25.93 -9.22
C ASN A 11 -24.81 -25.88 -8.60
N MET A 12 -24.65 -26.43 -7.39
CA MET A 12 -23.39 -26.50 -6.65
C MET A 12 -22.80 -27.92 -6.77
N SER A 13 -21.99 -28.13 -7.78
CA SER A 13 -20.95 -29.16 -7.84
C SER A 13 -19.74 -28.41 -8.40
N TRP A 14 -18.57 -28.35 -7.75
CA TRP A 14 -17.65 -29.43 -7.49
C TRP A 14 -16.83 -29.14 -6.23
N VAL A 15 -16.99 -29.96 -5.19
CA VAL A 15 -16.00 -30.11 -4.13
C VAL A 15 -15.35 -31.46 -4.33
N ARG A 16 -14.11 -31.45 -4.84
CA ARG A 16 -13.08 -32.44 -4.50
C ARG A 16 -11.71 -31.94 -4.92
N ASP A 17 -10.93 -31.61 -3.90
CA ASP A 17 -9.51 -31.95 -3.76
C ASP A 17 -8.55 -31.38 -4.80
N GLN A 18 -8.05 -30.16 -4.54
CA GLN A 18 -6.69 -29.76 -4.93
C GLN A 18 -6.07 -28.91 -3.82
N GLY A 19 -4.79 -29.20 -3.56
CA GLY A 19 -4.04 -28.77 -2.39
C GLY A 19 -3.91 -27.26 -2.20
N LEU A 20 -3.64 -26.93 -0.93
CA LEU A 20 -3.26 -25.62 -0.41
C LEU A 20 -2.39 -24.83 -1.39
N SER A 21 -3.01 -23.86 -2.06
CA SER A 21 -2.32 -22.78 -2.75
C SER A 21 -2.98 -21.47 -2.33
N ASN A 22 -2.42 -20.88 -1.26
CA ASN A 22 -2.69 -19.50 -0.86
C ASN A 22 -2.32 -18.58 -2.02
N THR A 23 -3.30 -18.17 -2.81
CA THR A 23 -3.17 -17.08 -3.78
C THR A 23 -4.20 -16.03 -3.40
N GLY A 24 -3.76 -15.05 -2.61
CA GLY A 24 -4.42 -13.75 -2.58
C GLY A 24 -4.20 -13.11 -3.93
N GLU A 25 -5.21 -13.19 -4.80
CA GLU A 25 -5.21 -12.54 -6.11
C GLU A 25 -5.23 -11.02 -5.92
N ASN A 26 -4.04 -10.45 -5.77
CA ASN A 26 -3.81 -9.02 -5.80
C ASN A 26 -3.89 -8.53 -7.26
N ALA A 27 -4.90 -7.72 -7.58
CA ALA A 27 -5.10 -7.16 -8.91
C ALA A 27 -4.02 -6.12 -9.25
N THR A 28 -2.85 -6.58 -9.64
CA THR A 28 -2.09 -5.92 -10.71
C THR A 28 -2.94 -5.99 -11.98
N ALA A 29 -2.95 -4.96 -12.83
CA ALA A 29 -3.65 -5.02 -14.11
C ALA A 29 -3.28 -6.33 -14.81
N SER A 30 -4.28 -7.11 -15.24
CA SER A 30 -4.10 -8.52 -15.62
C SER A 30 -2.88 -8.71 -16.52
N GLY A 31 -1.79 -9.27 -15.98
CA GLY A 31 -0.54 -9.50 -16.70
C GLY A 31 0.65 -8.61 -16.33
N GLU A 32 0.57 -7.75 -15.33
CA GLU A 32 1.73 -7.03 -14.78
C GLU A 32 2.34 -7.73 -13.55
N VAL A 33 3.61 -7.45 -13.26
CA VAL A 33 4.33 -7.93 -12.07
C VAL A 33 5.28 -6.85 -11.56
N TRP A 34 5.50 -6.85 -10.24
CA TRP A 34 6.56 -6.07 -9.62
C TRP A 34 7.83 -6.90 -9.53
N LEU A 35 8.97 -6.28 -9.86
CA LEU A 35 10.29 -6.86 -9.67
C LEU A 35 11.06 -6.05 -8.64
N LYS A 36 11.69 -6.75 -7.69
CA LYS A 36 12.75 -6.23 -6.85
C LYS A 36 14.08 -6.53 -7.52
N ILE A 37 14.82 -5.49 -7.87
CA ILE A 37 16.17 -5.58 -8.41
C ILE A 37 17.14 -5.13 -7.30
N ILE A 38 18.16 -5.95 -7.05
CA ILE A 38 19.23 -5.65 -6.10
C ILE A 38 20.54 -5.60 -6.88
N LEU A 39 21.14 -4.42 -6.95
CA LEU A 39 22.45 -4.23 -7.55
C LEU A 39 23.52 -4.37 -6.47
N ILE A 40 24.34 -5.41 -6.58
CA ILE A 40 25.37 -5.72 -5.59
C ILE A 40 26.48 -4.69 -5.69
N TYR A 41 26.86 -4.07 -4.56
CA TYR A 41 27.75 -2.90 -4.50
C TYR A 41 27.24 -1.65 -5.25
N GLY A 42 25.96 -1.62 -5.64
CA GLY A 42 25.38 -0.53 -6.42
C GLY A 42 25.40 0.83 -5.72
N ALA A 43 25.56 0.88 -4.39
CA ALA A 43 25.65 2.14 -3.64
C ALA A 43 26.88 2.99 -4.00
N GLN A 44 27.93 2.37 -4.54
CA GLN A 44 29.18 3.04 -4.92
C GLN A 44 29.13 3.59 -6.35
N LEU A 45 28.09 3.26 -7.12
CA LEU A 45 27.95 3.63 -8.52
C LEU A 45 27.23 4.99 -8.64
N PRO A 46 27.60 5.84 -9.62
CA PRO A 46 26.91 7.10 -9.84
C PRO A 46 25.42 6.88 -10.16
N ARG A 47 24.55 7.67 -9.51
CA ARG A 47 23.09 7.57 -9.66
C ARG A 47 22.60 7.82 -11.09
N ASP A 48 23.18 8.82 -11.75
CA ASP A 48 22.80 9.18 -13.12
C ASP A 48 23.15 8.06 -14.09
N TRP A 49 24.36 7.50 -13.98
CA TRP A 49 24.80 6.35 -14.76
C TRP A 49 23.92 5.13 -14.53
N LEU A 50 23.55 4.83 -13.28
CA LEU A 50 22.67 3.73 -12.95
C LEU A 50 21.29 3.89 -13.61
N THR A 51 20.74 5.09 -13.55
CA THR A 51 19.43 5.40 -14.14
C THR A 51 19.48 5.26 -15.66
N GLU A 52 20.53 5.76 -16.30
CA GLU A 52 20.73 5.65 -17.75
C GLU A 52 20.98 4.20 -18.20
N THR A 53 21.80 3.45 -17.45
CA THR A 53 22.13 2.05 -17.75
C THR A 53 20.91 1.16 -17.60
N LEU A 54 20.16 1.31 -16.49
CA LEU A 54 18.90 0.62 -16.29
C LEU A 54 17.87 1.05 -17.34
N GLY A 55 17.74 2.34 -17.64
CA GLY A 55 16.83 2.84 -18.66
C GLY A 55 17.14 2.28 -20.06
N SER A 56 18.42 2.19 -20.42
CA SER A 56 18.87 1.66 -21.71
C SER A 56 18.65 0.16 -21.84
N ALA A 57 18.93 -0.60 -20.78
CA ALA A 57 18.79 -2.07 -20.81
C ALA A 57 17.34 -2.54 -20.65
N LEU A 58 16.50 -1.75 -19.95
CA LEU A 58 15.16 -2.15 -19.55
C LEU A 58 14.05 -1.42 -20.33
N GLY A 59 14.44 -0.43 -21.15
CA GLY A 59 13.56 0.42 -21.95
C GLY A 59 13.34 1.80 -21.32
N SER A 60 13.46 2.86 -22.13
CA SER A 60 13.47 4.26 -21.68
C SER A 60 12.17 4.76 -21.03
N GLN A 61 11.09 3.99 -21.11
CA GLN A 61 9.79 4.30 -20.48
C GLN A 61 9.65 3.67 -19.08
N LEU A 62 10.65 2.92 -18.62
CA LEU A 62 10.54 2.17 -17.39
C LEU A 62 10.83 3.05 -16.17
N LYS A 63 9.87 3.07 -15.26
CA LYS A 63 9.97 3.85 -14.03
C LYS A 63 10.56 3.04 -12.89
N LEU A 64 11.50 3.66 -12.18
CA LEU A 64 12.10 3.14 -10.97
C LEU A 64 11.28 3.59 -9.75
N TYR A 65 10.96 2.66 -8.87
CA TYR A 65 10.16 2.89 -7.67
C TYR A 65 10.94 2.55 -6.40
N ASN A 66 10.70 3.33 -5.35
CA ASN A 66 11.21 3.11 -3.99
C ASN A 66 12.71 2.78 -3.98
N VAL A 67 13.51 3.65 -4.59
CA VAL A 67 14.94 3.45 -4.73
C VAL A 67 15.64 3.75 -3.39
N TYR A 68 16.38 2.79 -2.83
CA TYR A 68 17.13 2.99 -1.60
C TYR A 68 18.40 2.13 -1.55
N THR A 69 19.27 2.43 -0.60
CA THR A 69 20.50 1.67 -0.35
C THR A 69 20.32 0.78 0.88
N GLU A 70 20.68 -0.49 0.76
CA GLU A 70 20.74 -1.45 1.85
C GLU A 70 22.19 -1.94 1.99
N GLN A 71 22.88 -1.52 3.05
CA GLN A 71 24.32 -1.73 3.24
C GLN A 71 25.14 -1.15 2.08
N LYS A 72 25.62 -1.99 1.16
CA LYS A 72 26.37 -1.59 -0.04
C LYS A 72 25.55 -1.78 -1.33
N ASN A 73 24.36 -2.35 -1.23
CA ASN A 73 23.55 -2.72 -2.36
C ASN A 73 22.52 -1.65 -2.66
N LEU A 74 22.24 -1.44 -3.94
CA LEU A 74 21.13 -0.61 -4.35
C LEU A 74 19.90 -1.49 -4.58
N VAL A 75 18.78 -1.11 -3.97
CA VAL A 75 17.50 -1.76 -4.18
C VAL A 75 16.59 -0.82 -4.98
N VAL A 76 15.97 -1.37 -6.01
CA VAL A 76 14.99 -0.67 -6.84
C VAL A 76 13.84 -1.60 -7.20
N PHE A 77 12.66 -1.03 -7.35
CA PHE A 77 11.47 -1.75 -7.80
C PHE A 77 11.02 -1.24 -9.15
N VAL A 78 10.56 -2.16 -9.99
CA VAL A 78 10.08 -1.84 -11.34
C VAL A 78 8.80 -2.60 -11.62
N LYS A 79 7.90 -1.99 -12.38
CA LYS A 79 6.67 -2.64 -12.83
C LYS A 79 6.81 -2.99 -14.30
N ILE A 80 6.61 -4.27 -14.63
CA ILE A 80 6.71 -4.76 -16.00
C ILE A 80 5.54 -5.65 -16.36
N ARG A 81 5.35 -5.92 -17.65
CA ARG A 81 4.45 -6.99 -18.09
C ARG A 81 5.11 -8.34 -17.83
N ARG A 82 4.36 -9.29 -17.29
CA ARG A 82 4.81 -10.65 -16.97
C ARG A 82 5.48 -11.35 -18.16
N LYS A 83 4.98 -11.13 -19.37
CA LYS A 83 5.55 -11.71 -20.61
C LYS A 83 6.97 -11.22 -20.93
N GLN A 84 7.38 -10.06 -20.40
CA GLN A 84 8.70 -9.48 -20.62
C GLN A 84 9.73 -9.99 -19.60
N LEU A 85 9.32 -10.79 -18.60
CA LEU A 85 10.17 -11.17 -17.47
C LEU A 85 11.46 -11.89 -17.87
N SER A 86 11.41 -12.80 -18.86
CA SER A 86 12.58 -13.56 -19.31
C SER A 86 13.60 -12.66 -20.02
N GLU A 87 13.13 -11.84 -20.96
CA GLU A 87 13.93 -10.83 -21.66
C GLU A 87 14.55 -9.84 -20.67
N PHE A 88 13.77 -9.37 -19.71
CA PHE A 88 14.22 -8.45 -18.68
C PHE A 88 15.37 -9.01 -17.84
N ARG A 89 15.25 -10.28 -17.41
CA ARG A 89 16.31 -10.96 -16.66
C ARG A 89 17.56 -11.16 -17.50
N ALA A 90 17.42 -11.47 -18.79
CA ALA A 90 18.55 -11.57 -19.70
C ALA A 90 19.27 -10.22 -19.83
N SER A 91 18.54 -9.13 -20.07
CA SER A 91 19.10 -7.77 -20.16
C SER A 91 19.88 -7.38 -18.90
N LEU A 92 19.34 -7.67 -17.71
CA LEU A 92 20.04 -7.43 -16.44
C LEU A 92 21.36 -8.21 -16.33
N GLY A 93 21.40 -9.46 -16.82
CA GLY A 93 22.61 -10.29 -16.82
C GLY A 93 23.73 -9.81 -17.76
N HIS A 94 23.39 -8.96 -18.73
CA HIS A 94 24.36 -8.39 -19.66
C HIS A 94 24.94 -7.05 -19.19
N LEU A 95 24.45 -6.48 -18.09
CA LEU A 95 24.95 -5.22 -17.56
C LEU A 95 26.43 -5.30 -17.16
N ARG A 96 27.13 -4.18 -17.33
CA ARG A 96 28.55 -4.00 -17.02
C ARG A 96 28.71 -2.78 -16.13
N GLU A 97 29.70 -2.79 -15.24
CA GLU A 97 30.08 -1.63 -14.44
C GLU A 97 30.62 -0.49 -15.35
N PRO A 98 30.68 0.78 -14.89
CA PRO A 98 31.16 1.91 -15.70
C PRO A 98 32.58 1.75 -16.26
N SER A 99 33.42 0.95 -15.59
CA SER A 99 34.77 0.61 -16.04
C SER A 99 34.77 -0.39 -17.20
N GLU A 100 33.61 -0.98 -17.53
CA GLU A 100 33.37 -2.08 -18.49
C GLU A 100 34.13 -3.39 -18.23
N VAL A 101 35.06 -3.42 -17.28
CA VAL A 101 35.89 -4.60 -16.97
C VAL A 101 35.09 -5.72 -16.28
N LYS A 102 34.09 -5.35 -15.48
CA LYS A 102 33.41 -6.29 -14.58
C LYS A 102 31.89 -6.34 -14.84
N PRO A 103 31.27 -7.54 -14.86
CA PRO A 103 29.82 -7.67 -14.90
C PRO A 103 29.17 -7.02 -13.68
N LEU A 104 28.09 -6.28 -13.90
CA LEU A 104 27.27 -5.76 -12.82
C LEU A 104 26.43 -6.90 -12.26
N SER A 105 26.70 -7.31 -11.02
CA SER A 105 25.96 -8.39 -10.36
C SER A 105 24.60 -7.89 -9.90
N CYS A 106 23.53 -8.49 -10.42
CA CYS A 106 22.15 -8.09 -10.19
C CYS A 106 21.30 -9.30 -9.76
N ASP A 107 20.60 -9.20 -8.64
CA ASP A 107 19.55 -10.15 -8.27
C ASP A 107 18.17 -9.61 -8.62
N CYS A 108 17.30 -10.45 -9.19
CA CYS A 108 15.97 -10.03 -9.66
C CYS A 108 14.87 -11.01 -9.24
N ASN A 109 14.00 -10.55 -8.35
CA ASN A 109 12.92 -11.35 -7.76
C ASN A 109 11.54 -10.75 -8.05
N VAL A 110 10.57 -11.61 -8.38
CA VAL A 110 9.17 -11.19 -8.46
C VAL A 110 8.64 -10.98 -7.06
N VAL A 111 8.01 -9.84 -6.83
CA VAL A 111 7.38 -9.48 -5.55
C VAL A 111 5.93 -9.07 -5.78
N ASN A 112 5.11 -9.13 -4.73
CA ASN A 112 3.72 -8.72 -4.82
C ASN A 112 3.56 -7.20 -4.90
N GLU A 113 4.44 -6.47 -4.22
CA GLU A 113 4.45 -5.01 -4.20
C GLU A 113 5.84 -4.48 -3.81
N PRO A 114 6.17 -3.22 -4.14
CA PRO A 114 7.40 -2.57 -3.72
C PRO A 114 7.60 -2.57 -2.20
N GLY A 115 8.83 -2.85 -1.77
CA GLY A 115 9.27 -2.68 -0.39
C GLY A 115 9.56 -1.22 -0.07
N LEU A 116 9.75 -0.93 1.21
CA LEU A 116 10.24 0.37 1.69
C LEU A 116 11.71 0.25 2.06
N ALA A 117 12.38 1.41 2.18
CA ALA A 117 13.72 1.47 2.73
C ALA A 117 13.75 0.83 4.13
N PRO A 118 14.81 0.08 4.48
CA PRO A 118 14.92 -0.51 5.79
C PRO A 118 14.92 0.58 6.87
N PRO A 119 14.33 0.30 8.03
CA PRO A 119 14.32 1.23 9.15
C PRO A 119 15.73 1.66 9.54
N GLN A 120 15.92 2.95 9.78
CA GLN A 120 17.16 3.45 10.38
C GLN A 120 17.22 3.03 11.85
N PRO A 121 18.41 2.69 12.40
CA PRO A 121 18.55 2.20 13.77
C PRO A 121 17.91 3.12 14.81
N ASP A 122 18.02 4.44 14.59
CA ASP A 122 17.55 5.47 15.51
C ASP A 122 16.07 5.85 15.28
N SER A 123 15.43 5.30 14.24
CA SER A 123 14.06 5.66 13.85
C SER A 123 13.38 4.51 13.10
N PRO A 124 13.03 3.41 13.80
CA PRO A 124 12.66 2.15 13.15
C PRO A 124 11.29 2.13 12.45
N HIS A 125 10.58 3.26 12.42
CA HIS A 125 9.25 3.36 11.83
C HIS A 125 9.00 4.67 11.06
N ILE A 126 10.07 5.35 10.64
CA ILE A 126 9.97 6.63 9.93
C ILE A 126 10.43 6.42 8.49
N LEU A 127 9.69 7.00 7.55
CA LEU A 127 10.09 7.06 6.15
C LEU A 127 11.34 7.96 6.00
N PRO A 128 12.15 7.78 4.93
CA PRO A 128 13.14 8.78 4.56
C PRO A 128 12.53 10.19 4.48
N SER A 129 13.30 11.23 4.82
CA SER A 129 12.83 12.63 4.82
C SER A 129 12.19 13.01 3.48
N ASP A 130 12.87 12.70 2.38
CA ASP A 130 12.43 13.09 1.05
C ASP A 130 11.09 12.40 0.68
N TRP A 131 10.90 11.15 1.12
CA TRP A 131 9.65 10.43 0.90
C TRP A 131 8.53 10.97 1.80
N THR A 132 8.89 11.43 2.99
CA THR A 132 7.97 12.07 3.94
C THR A 132 7.45 13.40 3.39
N ASP A 133 8.31 14.21 2.79
CA ASP A 133 7.94 15.50 2.21
C ASP A 133 7.00 15.33 1.02
N ILE A 134 7.30 14.38 0.12
CA ILE A 134 6.41 14.04 -1.02
C ILE A 134 5.07 13.48 -0.51
N LEU A 135 5.08 12.63 0.52
CA LEU A 135 3.84 12.14 1.13
C LEU A 135 3.01 13.27 1.74
N LYS A 136 3.67 14.23 2.40
CA LYS A 136 3.00 15.39 3.00
C LYS A 136 2.35 16.28 1.94
N GLU A 137 3.01 16.50 0.81
CA GLU A 137 2.45 17.24 -0.33
C GLU A 137 1.21 16.51 -0.88
N CYS A 138 1.33 15.21 -1.16
CA CYS A 138 0.22 14.35 -1.60
C CYS A 138 -0.98 14.40 -0.64
N ILE A 139 -0.76 14.32 0.67
CA ILE A 139 -1.81 14.41 1.70
C ILE A 139 -2.46 15.79 1.68
N SER A 140 -1.67 16.85 1.49
CA SER A 140 -2.17 18.23 1.43
C SER A 140 -3.07 18.45 0.21
N HIS A 141 -2.70 17.89 -0.95
CA HIS A 141 -3.54 17.94 -2.16
C HIS A 141 -4.82 17.10 -2.04
N ARG A 142 -4.77 15.99 -1.29
CA ARG A 142 -5.94 15.14 -0.99
C ARG A 142 -6.84 15.68 0.11
N TYR A 143 -6.44 16.75 0.79
CA TYR A 143 -7.24 17.39 1.83
C TYR A 143 -8.16 18.47 1.26
N GLN A 144 -9.45 18.36 1.56
CA GLN A 144 -10.47 19.34 1.20
C GLN A 144 -10.83 20.19 2.42
N SER A 145 -10.28 21.40 2.49
CA SER A 145 -10.46 22.29 3.65
C SER A 145 -11.94 22.64 3.94
N THR A 146 -12.74 22.94 2.91
CA THR A 146 -14.15 23.32 3.08
C THR A 146 -14.99 22.19 3.69
N ALA A 147 -14.79 20.96 3.22
CA ALA A 147 -15.50 19.79 3.72
C ALA A 147 -14.84 19.19 4.98
N ARG A 148 -13.61 19.61 5.32
CA ARG A 148 -12.74 18.94 6.30
C ARG A 148 -12.60 17.44 6.01
N THR A 149 -12.47 17.09 4.73
CA THR A 149 -12.34 15.70 4.26
C THR A 149 -10.90 15.43 3.86
N LEU A 150 -10.33 14.34 4.36
CA LEU A 150 -9.05 13.82 3.89
C LEU A 150 -9.27 12.48 3.20
N ASP A 151 -8.98 12.43 1.90
CA ASP A 151 -9.13 11.22 1.11
C ASP A 151 -7.80 10.49 0.87
N LEU A 152 -7.53 9.45 1.66
CA LEU A 152 -6.37 8.56 1.48
C LEU A 152 -6.76 7.23 0.84
N SER A 153 -7.93 7.14 0.19
CA SER A 153 -8.31 5.92 -0.49
C SER A 153 -7.30 5.57 -1.58
N ASN A 154 -6.98 4.28 -1.71
CA ASN A 154 -6.05 3.76 -2.72
C ASN A 154 -4.72 4.55 -2.83
N LEU A 155 -4.12 4.92 -1.68
CA LEU A 155 -2.95 5.81 -1.65
C LEU A 155 -1.76 5.30 -2.49
N HIS A 156 -1.54 3.98 -2.48
CA HIS A 156 -0.46 3.34 -3.24
C HIS A 156 -0.57 3.48 -4.76
N GLY A 157 -1.75 3.83 -5.28
CA GLY A 157 -1.99 4.11 -6.69
C GLY A 157 -2.07 5.60 -7.01
N ASP A 158 -1.74 6.47 -6.04
CA ASP A 158 -1.81 7.92 -6.23
C ASP A 158 -0.89 8.38 -7.36
N HIS A 159 -1.42 9.23 -8.25
CA HIS A 159 -0.67 9.69 -9.42
C HIS A 159 0.54 10.53 -9.04
N GLU A 160 0.45 11.40 -8.03
CA GLU A 160 1.54 12.26 -7.58
C GLU A 160 2.68 11.42 -7.01
N LEU A 161 2.38 10.50 -6.09
CA LEU A 161 3.39 9.58 -5.53
C LEU A 161 4.04 8.73 -6.62
N MET A 162 3.21 8.14 -7.50
CA MET A 162 3.70 7.32 -8.61
C MET A 162 4.49 8.15 -9.62
N SER A 163 4.17 9.44 -9.80
CA SER A 163 4.91 10.38 -10.66
C SER A 163 6.30 10.70 -10.12
N GLN A 164 6.49 10.62 -8.80
CA GLN A 164 7.78 10.80 -8.13
C GLN A 164 8.55 9.49 -7.93
N GLY A 165 8.06 8.37 -8.46
CA GLY A 165 8.72 7.07 -8.29
C GLY A 165 8.54 6.50 -6.88
N LEU A 166 7.46 6.87 -6.20
CA LEU A 166 7.12 6.34 -4.88
C LEU A 166 5.86 5.48 -4.94
N PHE A 167 5.98 4.28 -4.39
CA PHE A 167 4.87 3.39 -4.08
C PHE A 167 4.75 3.31 -2.56
N LEU A 168 3.85 4.12 -1.99
CA LEU A 168 3.62 4.16 -0.54
C LEU A 168 2.26 3.57 -0.22
N ALA A 169 2.26 2.36 0.34
CA ALA A 169 1.04 1.67 0.73
C ALA A 169 0.74 1.86 2.22
N LEU A 170 -0.50 2.24 2.53
CA LEU A 170 -0.96 2.48 3.89
C LEU A 170 -0.98 1.22 4.78
N ASN A 171 -0.92 0.03 4.18
CA ASN A 171 -0.74 -1.21 4.93
C ASN A 171 0.69 -1.39 5.50
N LYS A 172 1.65 -0.52 5.16
CA LYS A 172 3.01 -0.53 5.71
C LYS A 172 3.12 0.37 6.94
N ILE A 173 3.72 -0.17 8.01
CA ILE A 173 3.90 0.53 9.30
C ILE A 173 4.53 1.93 9.13
N PRO A 174 5.66 2.11 8.41
CA PRO A 174 6.27 3.45 8.31
C PRO A 174 5.37 4.48 7.63
N VAL A 175 4.58 4.06 6.63
CA VAL A 175 3.67 4.95 5.91
C VAL A 175 2.51 5.35 6.83
N ALA A 176 1.83 4.37 7.44
CA ALA A 176 0.72 4.64 8.36
C ALA A 176 1.14 5.49 9.55
N ASN A 177 2.30 5.20 10.16
CA ASN A 177 2.84 5.99 11.26
C ASN A 177 3.13 7.44 10.81
N THR A 178 3.75 7.63 9.65
CA THR A 178 4.02 8.97 9.12
C THR A 178 2.72 9.76 8.92
N VAL A 179 1.67 9.13 8.37
CA VAL A 179 0.35 9.75 8.26
C VAL A 179 -0.21 10.13 9.64
N CYS A 180 -0.16 9.22 10.62
CA CYS A 180 -0.64 9.52 11.97
C CYS A 180 0.11 10.70 12.59
N GLN A 181 1.44 10.74 12.47
CA GLN A 181 2.26 11.83 12.99
C GLN A 181 1.96 13.17 12.30
N LEU A 182 1.71 13.17 10.99
CA LEU A 182 1.27 14.37 10.28
C LEU A 182 -0.08 14.87 10.80
N LEU A 183 -1.02 13.97 11.06
CA LEU A 183 -2.35 14.34 11.59
C LEU A 183 -2.27 14.88 13.02
N ILE A 184 -1.47 14.25 13.90
CA ILE A 184 -1.23 14.69 15.28
C ILE A 184 -0.56 16.06 15.29
N GLY A 185 0.53 16.22 14.52
CA GLY A 185 1.29 17.47 14.47
C GLY A 185 0.47 18.68 14.00
N ASN A 186 -0.55 18.45 13.18
CA ASN A 186 -1.48 19.48 12.70
C ASN A 186 -2.74 19.65 13.57
N LYS A 187 -2.90 18.89 14.65
CA LYS A 187 -4.10 18.90 15.52
C LYS A 187 -5.40 18.77 14.72
N THR A 188 -5.42 17.75 13.87
CA THR A 188 -6.37 17.64 12.77
C THR A 188 -7.80 17.35 13.26
N SER A 189 -8.75 18.16 12.81
CA SER A 189 -10.20 17.89 12.95
C SER A 189 -10.82 17.63 11.58
N LEU A 190 -11.27 16.40 11.36
CA LEU A 190 -11.84 15.93 10.10
C LEU A 190 -13.32 15.62 10.25
N ALA A 191 -14.12 16.08 9.29
CA ALA A 191 -15.45 15.53 9.09
C ALA A 191 -15.34 14.11 8.53
N THR A 192 -14.41 13.86 7.59
CA THR A 192 -14.25 12.53 7.00
C THR A 192 -12.78 12.18 6.83
N LEU A 193 -12.39 10.98 7.28
CA LEU A 193 -11.14 10.34 6.97
C LEU A 193 -11.42 9.09 6.14
N ASN A 194 -11.01 9.11 4.88
CA ASN A 194 -11.19 7.97 3.98
C ASN A 194 -9.89 7.14 3.89
N LEU A 195 -9.94 5.88 4.36
CA LEU A 195 -8.88 4.89 4.28
C LEU A 195 -9.26 3.69 3.40
N ALA A 196 -10.29 3.83 2.56
CA ALA A 196 -10.82 2.75 1.73
C ALA A 196 -9.78 2.20 0.73
N ASN A 197 -9.93 0.92 0.37
CA ASN A 197 -9.12 0.27 -0.68
C ASN A 197 -7.59 0.41 -0.48
N ASN A 198 -7.11 0.21 0.74
CA ASN A 198 -5.68 0.29 1.10
C ASN A 198 -5.08 -1.06 1.50
N ARG A 199 -5.79 -2.16 1.24
CA ARG A 199 -5.38 -3.54 1.56
C ARG A 199 -5.07 -3.73 3.04
N LEU A 200 -5.81 -3.02 3.90
CA LEU A 200 -5.67 -3.12 5.34
C LEU A 200 -6.27 -4.44 5.82
N VAL A 201 -5.42 -5.33 6.35
CA VAL A 201 -5.84 -6.59 6.99
C VAL A 201 -6.04 -6.41 8.51
N SER A 202 -5.48 -5.34 9.07
CA SER A 202 -5.55 -4.95 10.48
C SER A 202 -5.40 -3.42 10.59
N THR A 203 -6.00 -2.81 11.60
CA THR A 203 -5.87 -1.37 11.87
C THR A 203 -4.79 -1.02 12.89
N VAL A 204 -3.99 -2.00 13.33
CA VAL A 204 -2.94 -1.82 14.35
C VAL A 204 -1.96 -0.69 14.02
N ASN A 205 -1.66 -0.48 12.74
CA ASN A 205 -0.76 0.57 12.27
C ASN A 205 -1.35 1.98 12.43
N PHE A 206 -2.64 2.10 12.72
CA PHE A 206 -3.37 3.35 12.89
C PHE A 206 -3.81 3.58 14.34
N LYS A 207 -3.31 2.79 15.29
CA LYS A 207 -3.63 2.96 16.73
C LYS A 207 -3.34 4.39 17.22
N ASP A 208 -2.35 5.06 16.63
CA ASP A 208 -1.95 6.42 17.00
C ASP A 208 -2.97 7.49 16.54
N LEU A 209 -3.99 7.12 15.74
CA LEU A 209 -5.13 7.99 15.48
C LEU A 209 -6.00 8.21 16.73
N VAL A 210 -5.94 7.29 17.71
CA VAL A 210 -6.55 7.49 19.03
C VAL A 210 -5.65 8.42 19.83
N ASN A 211 -5.74 9.71 19.53
CA ASN A 211 -4.93 10.77 20.11
C ASN A 211 -5.81 11.99 20.47
N PRO A 212 -5.58 12.69 21.58
CA PRO A 212 -6.35 13.88 21.96
C PRO A 212 -6.38 14.99 20.90
N ASP A 213 -5.32 15.09 20.09
CA ASP A 213 -5.15 16.11 19.03
C ASP A 213 -5.83 15.73 17.71
N ILE A 214 -6.45 14.55 17.61
CA ILE A 214 -7.18 14.08 16.42
C ILE A 214 -8.68 13.96 16.74
N LEU A 215 -9.50 14.50 15.84
CA LEU A 215 -10.96 14.31 15.86
C LEU A 215 -11.44 13.90 14.47
N VAL A 216 -12.20 12.80 14.39
CA VAL A 216 -12.72 12.26 13.12
C VAL A 216 -14.20 11.93 13.29
N GLU A 217 -15.06 12.56 12.51
CA GLU A 217 -16.52 12.33 12.57
C GLU A 217 -16.95 11.10 11.75
N HIS A 218 -16.38 10.91 10.56
CA HIS A 218 -16.70 9.80 9.68
C HIS A 218 -15.40 9.08 9.28
N LEU A 219 -15.33 7.77 9.54
CA LEU A 219 -14.20 6.93 9.15
C LEU A 219 -14.65 5.93 8.09
N ASP A 220 -14.00 5.92 6.93
CA ASP A 220 -14.26 4.95 5.86
C ASP A 220 -13.11 3.94 5.76
N LEU A 221 -13.44 2.66 6.00
CA LEU A 221 -12.55 1.50 5.89
C LEU A 221 -13.00 0.54 4.78
N SER A 222 -13.94 0.95 3.93
CA SER A 222 -14.52 0.10 2.88
C SER A 222 -13.46 -0.49 1.93
N LEU A 223 -13.81 -1.59 1.27
CA LEU A 223 -12.94 -2.27 0.28
C LEU A 223 -11.60 -2.78 0.85
N ASN A 224 -11.44 -2.83 2.18
CA ASN A 224 -10.28 -3.43 2.83
C ASN A 224 -10.55 -4.90 3.24
N PRO A 225 -9.55 -5.80 3.14
CA PRO A 225 -9.69 -7.20 3.53
C PRO A 225 -9.61 -7.41 5.05
N LEU A 226 -10.46 -6.70 5.81
CA LEU A 226 -10.58 -6.85 7.26
C LEU A 226 -11.37 -8.12 7.57
N ASN A 227 -10.74 -9.10 8.23
CA ASN A 227 -11.29 -10.45 8.39
C ASN A 227 -11.97 -10.74 9.73
N GLY A 228 -11.90 -9.82 10.69
CA GLY A 228 -12.50 -10.04 12.02
C GLY A 228 -12.72 -8.73 12.77
N ILE A 229 -13.74 -8.69 13.61
CA ILE A 229 -14.14 -7.47 14.32
C ILE A 229 -13.04 -6.92 15.25
N ASP A 230 -12.20 -7.81 15.81
CA ASP A 230 -11.05 -7.43 16.63
C ASP A 230 -10.03 -6.58 15.87
N SER A 231 -10.02 -6.66 14.53
CA SER A 231 -9.18 -5.78 13.71
C SER A 231 -9.55 -4.32 13.86
N LEU A 232 -10.79 -3.98 14.28
CA LEU A 232 -11.26 -2.61 14.53
C LEU A 232 -10.90 -2.10 15.94
N SER A 233 -10.45 -2.96 16.84
CA SER A 233 -10.22 -2.63 18.25
C SER A 233 -9.19 -1.51 18.46
N HIS A 234 -8.30 -1.24 17.50
CA HIS A 234 -7.31 -0.16 17.60
C HIS A 234 -7.90 1.23 17.40
N PHE A 235 -9.15 1.33 16.95
CA PHE A 235 -9.90 2.60 16.91
C PHE A 235 -10.75 2.84 18.16
N LYS A 236 -10.62 1.98 19.17
CA LYS A 236 -11.29 2.17 20.45
C LYS A 236 -10.88 3.48 21.11
N GLY A 237 -11.85 4.35 21.33
CA GLY A 237 -11.63 5.69 21.88
C GLY A 237 -11.33 6.78 20.84
N LEU A 238 -11.48 6.49 19.53
CA LEU A 238 -11.37 7.52 18.49
C LEU A 238 -12.40 8.63 18.74
N ARG A 239 -11.94 9.88 18.85
CA ARG A 239 -12.77 11.00 19.28
C ARG A 239 -13.64 11.52 18.14
N GLY A 240 -14.90 11.78 18.46
CA GLY A 240 -15.85 12.43 17.56
C GLY A 240 -16.53 11.51 16.55
N LEU A 241 -16.24 10.20 16.57
CA LEU A 241 -16.76 9.26 15.59
C LEU A 241 -18.28 9.16 15.65
N VAL A 242 -18.93 9.51 14.54
CA VAL A 242 -20.38 9.46 14.31
C VAL A 242 -20.75 8.34 13.34
N SER A 243 -19.90 8.05 12.34
CA SER A 243 -20.12 6.92 11.44
C SER A 243 -18.85 6.17 11.08
N LEU A 244 -19.03 4.87 10.80
CA LEU A 244 -17.99 3.97 10.35
C LEU A 244 -18.49 3.20 9.12
N ASP A 245 -17.80 3.34 8.00
CA ASP A 245 -18.08 2.54 6.80
C ASP A 245 -17.10 1.35 6.73
N ILE A 246 -17.65 0.15 6.66
CA ILE A 246 -16.92 -1.11 6.46
C ILE A 246 -17.51 -1.91 5.29
N SER A 247 -18.18 -1.22 4.36
CA SER A 247 -18.77 -1.82 3.17
C SER A 247 -17.72 -2.57 2.36
N GLU A 248 -18.10 -3.69 1.76
CA GLU A 248 -17.19 -4.53 0.96
C GLU A 248 -15.95 -5.01 1.75
N THR A 249 -16.08 -5.17 3.07
CA THR A 249 -15.10 -5.87 3.92
C THR A 249 -15.64 -7.25 4.32
N PRO A 250 -14.77 -8.25 4.55
CA PRO A 250 -15.21 -9.55 5.06
C PRO A 250 -16.00 -9.47 6.38
N ILE A 251 -15.68 -8.53 7.28
CA ILE A 251 -16.45 -8.28 8.51
C ILE A 251 -17.94 -8.09 8.23
N MET A 252 -18.29 -7.26 7.24
CA MET A 252 -19.70 -6.95 6.92
C MET A 252 -20.48 -8.20 6.52
N SER A 253 -19.84 -9.10 5.76
CA SER A 253 -20.47 -10.37 5.35
C SER A 253 -20.65 -11.36 6.51
N GLN A 254 -19.71 -11.38 7.45
CA GLN A 254 -19.69 -12.31 8.59
C GLN A 254 -20.63 -11.86 9.71
N HIS A 255 -20.74 -10.55 9.88
CA HIS A 255 -21.50 -9.92 10.94
C HIS A 255 -22.55 -9.01 10.29
N ARG A 256 -23.80 -9.46 10.22
CA ARG A 256 -24.97 -8.65 9.82
C ARG A 256 -25.28 -7.56 10.86
N LEU A 257 -24.30 -6.75 11.21
CA LEU A 257 -24.39 -5.70 12.21
C LEU A 257 -24.96 -4.45 11.55
N SER A 258 -25.84 -3.76 12.27
CA SER A 258 -26.22 -2.40 11.92
C SER A 258 -25.05 -1.45 12.20
N ASP A 259 -25.00 -0.31 11.50
CA ASP A 259 -24.00 0.73 11.70
C ASP A 259 -23.88 1.15 13.19
N SER A 260 -25.03 1.23 13.88
CA SER A 260 -25.10 1.53 15.32
C SER A 260 -24.39 0.51 16.21
N ALA A 261 -24.41 -0.78 15.85
CA ALA A 261 -23.75 -1.84 16.63
C ALA A 261 -22.23 -1.83 16.41
N LEU A 262 -21.79 -1.51 15.19
CA LEU A 262 -20.36 -1.36 14.86
C LEU A 262 -19.75 -0.15 15.55
N ILE A 263 -20.44 0.99 15.51
CA ILE A 263 -20.06 2.19 16.26
C ILE A 263 -20.03 1.89 17.76
N GLY A 264 -21.03 1.16 18.27
CA GLY A 264 -21.08 0.71 19.66
C GLY A 264 -19.85 -0.10 20.06
N TYR A 265 -19.41 -1.03 19.22
CA TYR A 265 -18.22 -1.85 19.45
C TYR A 265 -16.92 -1.04 19.42
N VAL A 266 -16.82 -0.06 18.51
CA VAL A 266 -15.63 0.80 18.41
C VAL A 266 -15.58 1.83 19.54
N ILE A 267 -16.71 2.33 20.03
CA ILE A 267 -16.72 3.41 21.03
C ILE A 267 -16.77 2.89 22.47
N TYR A 268 -17.49 1.79 22.75
CA TYR A 268 -17.91 1.45 24.13
C TYR A 268 -17.48 0.08 24.67
N GLN A 269 -16.87 -0.80 23.86
CA GLN A 269 -16.30 -2.07 24.33
C GLN A 269 -14.78 -2.09 24.15
#